data_AF-A0A7V6G6B1-F1
#
_entry.id   AF-A0A7V6G6B1-F1
#
_cell.length_a   1.000
_cell.length_b   1.000
_cell.length_c   1.000
_cell.angle_alpha   90.00
_cell.angle_beta   90.00
_cell.angle_gamma   90.00
#
_symmetry.space_group_name_H-M   'P 1'
#
loop_
_entity.id
_entity.type
_entity.pdbx_description
1 polymer ?
#
loop_
_entity_poly.entity_id
_entity_poly.type
_entity_poly.pdbx_seq_one_letter_code
_entity_poly.pdbx_strand_id
1 'polypeptide(L)'
;MQQKNDMRTYLKFVILLVLFASCGFFQPQWVYLSNGGKQAVSSAYHLSKENFVCSPLIDTNIVYIWESELVTVNRYGEKIEGPSTKYQLMCFNSNGICFLTPLTKIYLTDIEVKQYIELNWGQYCYYKVDGSKIVVEVYNYHTKIFEYMYGNILENGDIHFYKTKGRPWTTYTRKENDLYKKSDRKRLAPLIFPQ
;
A
#
# COMPACT_ATOMS: atom_id res chain seq x y z
N MET A 1 21.38 48.37 22.61
CA MET A 1 20.90 47.99 21.26
C MET A 1 21.03 46.50 20.96
N GLN A 2 22.03 45.78 21.51
CA GLN A 2 22.22 44.32 21.32
C GLN A 2 20.96 43.47 21.66
N GLN A 3 20.32 43.74 22.80
CA GLN A 3 19.26 42.89 23.38
C GLN A 3 17.97 42.77 22.53
N LYS A 4 17.69 43.76 21.66
CA LYS A 4 16.52 43.72 20.76
C LYS A 4 16.74 42.84 19.53
N ASN A 5 18.00 42.61 19.13
CA ASN A 5 18.33 41.74 18.00
C ASN A 5 18.29 40.26 18.38
N ASP A 6 18.66 39.92 19.62
CA ASP A 6 18.61 38.54 20.11
C ASP A 6 17.17 38.01 20.21
N MET A 7 16.25 38.82 20.73
CA MET A 7 14.84 38.44 20.90
C MET A 7 14.13 38.20 19.55
N ARG A 8 14.46 38.97 18.50
CA ARG A 8 13.93 38.76 17.14
C ARG A 8 14.46 37.48 16.49
N THR A 9 15.68 37.07 16.84
CA THR A 9 16.31 35.84 16.30
C THR A 9 15.72 34.59 16.97
N TYR A 10 15.51 34.63 18.28
CA TYR A 10 14.80 33.59 19.02
C TYR A 10 13.36 33.38 18.54
N LEU A 11 12.62 34.47 18.31
CA LEU A 11 11.24 34.38 17.83
C LEU A 11 11.16 33.71 16.44
N LYS A 12 12.10 34.00 15.53
CA LYS A 12 12.19 33.31 14.23
C LYS A 12 12.48 31.82 14.38
N PHE A 13 13.37 31.44 15.30
CA PHE A 13 13.68 30.04 15.58
C PHE A 13 12.50 29.26 16.17
N VAL A 14 11.74 29.89 17.08
CA VAL A 14 10.54 29.30 17.69
C VAL A 14 9.42 29.14 16.66
N ILE A 15 9.20 30.14 15.79
CA ILE A 15 8.22 30.01 14.69
C ILE A 15 8.62 28.89 13.72
N LEU A 16 9.92 28.76 13.40
CA LEU A 16 10.41 27.68 12.56
C LEU A 16 10.14 26.31 13.22
N LEU A 17 10.44 26.15 14.51
CA LEU A 17 10.18 24.93 15.28
C LEU A 17 8.68 24.58 15.37
N VAL A 18 7.81 25.57 15.57
CA VAL A 18 6.35 25.37 15.60
C VAL A 18 5.81 24.95 14.24
N LEU A 19 6.31 25.54 13.14
CA LEU A 19 5.94 25.16 11.78
C LEU A 19 6.41 23.74 11.41
N PHE A 20 7.55 23.27 11.95
CA PHE A 20 8.01 21.89 11.78
C PHE A 20 7.29 20.90 12.70
N ALA A 21 6.90 21.30 13.91
CA ALA A 21 6.17 20.46 14.86
C ALA A 21 4.70 20.21 14.43
N SER A 22 4.08 21.14 13.71
CA SER A 22 2.69 21.01 13.25
C SER A 22 2.51 20.20 11.96
N CYS A 23 3.58 19.80 11.27
CA CYS A 23 3.48 19.10 9.97
C CYS A 23 3.55 17.57 10.05
N GLY A 24 3.71 16.98 11.23
CA GLY A 24 3.82 15.53 11.41
C GLY A 24 2.56 14.94 12.03
N PHE A 25 1.96 13.93 11.40
CA PHE A 25 0.87 13.08 11.94
C PHE A 25 -0.55 13.66 11.97
N PHE A 26 -0.97 14.41 10.95
CA PHE A 26 -2.42 14.47 10.67
C PHE A 26 -2.87 13.12 10.11
N GLN A 27 -3.75 12.43 10.84
CA GLN A 27 -4.43 11.25 10.31
C GLN A 27 -5.20 11.64 9.04
N PRO A 28 -5.23 10.77 8.01
CA PRO A 28 -5.99 11.07 6.82
C PRO A 28 -7.48 11.22 7.18
N GLN A 29 -8.20 12.01 6.39
CA GLN A 29 -9.65 11.90 6.36
C GLN A 29 -10.04 10.51 5.85
N TRP A 30 -11.20 10.04 6.28
CA TRP A 30 -11.67 8.68 6.03
C TRP A 30 -12.95 8.68 5.22
N VAL A 31 -13.01 7.81 4.22
CA VAL A 31 -14.24 7.33 3.64
C VAL A 31 -14.70 6.13 4.46
N TYR A 32 -15.90 6.22 5.00
CA TYR A 32 -16.53 5.14 5.75
C TYR A 32 -17.45 4.36 4.84
N LEU A 33 -17.30 3.04 4.89
CA LEU A 33 -18.03 2.14 4.03
C LEU A 33 -19.25 1.58 4.76
N SER A 34 -20.26 1.15 4.00
CA SER A 34 -21.49 0.57 4.54
C SER A 34 -21.26 -0.69 5.39
N ASN A 35 -20.15 -1.38 5.19
CA ASN A 35 -19.69 -2.55 5.95
C ASN A 35 -18.92 -2.21 7.23
N GLY A 36 -18.71 -0.92 7.57
CA GLY A 36 -17.90 -0.48 8.71
C GLY A 36 -16.40 -0.39 8.45
N GLY A 37 -15.92 -0.72 7.25
CA GLY A 37 -14.54 -0.52 6.82
C GLY A 37 -14.19 0.96 6.68
N LYS A 38 -12.89 1.27 6.82
CA LYS A 38 -12.36 2.62 6.63
C LYS A 38 -11.36 2.61 5.50
N GLN A 39 -11.39 3.64 4.66
CA GLN A 39 -10.46 3.87 3.57
C GLN A 39 -9.96 5.31 3.66
N ALA A 40 -8.65 5.55 3.57
CA ALA A 40 -8.16 6.93 3.51
C ALA A 40 -8.72 7.61 2.25
N VAL A 41 -9.16 8.86 2.36
CA VAL A 41 -9.67 9.62 1.20
C VAL A 41 -8.61 9.69 0.10
N SER A 42 -9.05 9.71 -1.15
CA SER A 42 -8.17 9.77 -2.32
C SER A 42 -7.12 10.88 -2.20
N SER A 43 -7.54 12.08 -1.79
CA SER A 43 -6.69 13.27 -1.63
C SER A 43 -5.58 13.15 -0.57
N ALA A 44 -5.64 12.14 0.30
CA ALA A 44 -4.59 11.86 1.27
C ALA A 44 -3.37 11.18 0.64
N TYR A 45 -3.57 10.43 -0.45
CA TYR A 45 -2.49 9.78 -1.22
C TYR A 45 -1.74 10.83 -2.04
N HIS A 46 -0.42 10.80 -1.99
CA HIS A 46 0.42 11.67 -2.80
C HIS A 46 0.34 11.29 -4.29
N LEU A 47 0.39 10.00 -4.61
CA LEU A 47 0.34 9.50 -5.99
C LEU A 47 -0.99 9.82 -6.68
N SER A 48 -2.08 10.04 -5.93
CA SER A 48 -3.37 10.47 -6.51
C SER A 48 -3.32 11.85 -7.18
N LYS A 49 -2.31 12.67 -6.83
CA LYS A 49 -2.12 14.05 -7.30
C LYS A 49 -1.15 14.14 -8.46
N GLU A 50 -0.47 13.04 -8.80
CA GLU A 50 0.47 12.98 -9.90
C GLU A 50 -0.27 12.66 -11.21
N ASN A 51 0.29 13.10 -12.34
CA ASN A 51 -0.22 12.69 -13.66
C ASN A 51 0.06 11.20 -13.86
N PHE A 52 -1.00 10.40 -14.03
CA PHE A 52 -0.88 8.98 -14.26
C PHE A 52 -0.77 8.65 -15.75
N VAL A 53 0.19 7.80 -16.10
CA VAL A 53 0.33 7.19 -17.44
C VAL A 53 0.25 5.69 -17.28
N CYS A 54 -0.71 5.06 -17.97
CA CYS A 54 -0.87 3.62 -17.93
C CYS A 54 0.33 2.93 -18.62
N SER A 55 0.97 2.00 -17.92
CA SER A 55 2.05 1.19 -18.50
C SER A 55 1.49 -0.09 -19.14
N PRO A 56 1.92 -0.45 -20.36
CA PRO A 56 1.53 -1.71 -20.99
C PRO A 56 2.11 -2.95 -20.29
N LEU A 57 3.08 -2.77 -19.38
CA LEU A 57 3.68 -3.86 -18.61
C LEU A 57 2.77 -4.38 -17.49
N ILE A 58 1.75 -3.59 -17.12
CA ILE A 58 0.78 -3.97 -16.09
C ILE A 58 -0.50 -4.43 -16.77
N ASP A 59 -0.89 -5.67 -16.47
CA ASP A 59 -2.13 -6.25 -16.95
C ASP A 59 -3.27 -5.87 -16.00
N THR A 60 -4.09 -4.92 -16.44
CA THR A 60 -5.21 -4.37 -15.65
C THR A 60 -6.46 -5.27 -15.67
N ASN A 61 -6.41 -6.39 -16.39
CA ASN A 61 -7.53 -7.32 -16.54
C ASN A 61 -7.40 -8.57 -15.68
N ILE A 62 -6.29 -8.76 -14.97
CA ILE A 62 -6.04 -9.96 -14.17
C ILE A 62 -5.81 -9.63 -12.69
N VAL A 63 -5.65 -10.70 -11.91
CA VAL A 63 -5.20 -10.64 -10.52
C VAL A 63 -3.76 -11.09 -10.42
N TYR A 64 -2.98 -10.35 -9.64
CA TYR A 64 -1.64 -10.74 -9.23
C TYR A 64 -1.70 -11.41 -7.86
N ILE A 65 -1.01 -12.53 -7.69
CA ILE A 65 -1.10 -13.37 -6.50
C ILE A 65 0.29 -13.52 -5.87
N TRP A 66 0.40 -13.16 -4.60
CA TRP A 66 1.50 -13.54 -3.75
C TRP A 66 1.06 -14.70 -2.86
N GLU A 67 1.93 -15.69 -2.70
CA GLU A 67 1.66 -16.92 -1.95
C GLU A 67 2.74 -17.13 -0.90
N SER A 68 2.34 -17.57 0.29
CA SER A 68 3.28 -17.92 1.36
C SER A 68 2.76 -19.10 2.17
N GLU A 69 3.67 -20.02 2.48
CA GLU A 69 3.40 -21.11 3.41
C GLU A 69 3.48 -20.60 4.85
N LEU A 70 2.40 -20.78 5.61
CA LEU A 70 2.35 -20.51 7.03
C LEU A 70 2.35 -21.83 7.81
N VAL A 71 3.28 -21.93 8.75
CA VAL A 71 3.34 -23.01 9.74
C VAL A 71 3.07 -22.42 11.12
N THR A 72 2.06 -22.92 11.82
CA THR A 72 1.77 -22.53 13.21
C THR A 72 2.63 -23.37 14.15
N VAL A 73 3.49 -22.72 14.94
CA VAL A 73 4.34 -23.37 15.94
C VAL A 73 4.03 -22.87 17.35
N ASN A 74 4.22 -23.71 18.36
CA ASN A 74 4.11 -23.29 19.76
C ASN A 74 5.36 -22.49 20.19
N ARG A 75 5.38 -22.04 21.46
CA ARG A 75 6.52 -21.30 22.02
C ARG A 75 7.85 -22.09 22.03
N TYR A 76 7.80 -23.40 21.86
CA TYR A 76 8.95 -24.31 21.79
C TYR A 76 9.36 -24.63 20.35
N GLY A 77 8.66 -24.09 19.34
CA GLY A 77 8.92 -24.35 17.93
C GLY A 77 8.27 -25.63 17.40
N GLU A 78 7.48 -26.34 18.21
CA GLU A 78 6.77 -27.55 17.76
C GLU A 78 5.56 -27.17 16.92
N LYS A 79 5.37 -27.85 15.78
CA LYS A 79 4.24 -27.59 14.88
C LYS A 79 2.93 -27.97 15.57
N ILE A 80 2.05 -26.99 15.76
CA ILE A 80 0.70 -27.21 16.34
C ILE A 80 -0.30 -27.51 15.23
N GLU A 81 -0.13 -26.89 14.06
CA GLU A 81 -1.01 -27.08 12.91
C GLU A 81 -0.19 -27.44 11.67
N GLY A 82 -0.81 -28.20 10.76
CA GLY A 82 -0.23 -28.49 9.45
C GLY A 82 0.01 -27.23 8.62
N PRO A 83 0.88 -27.29 7.61
CA PRO A 83 1.16 -26.17 6.75
C PRO A 83 -0.12 -25.68 6.07
N SER A 84 -0.27 -24.36 5.98
CA SER A 84 -1.37 -23.73 5.26
C SER A 84 -0.85 -22.65 4.34
N THR A 85 -1.43 -22.54 3.15
CA THR A 85 -1.06 -21.47 2.21
C THR A 85 -1.89 -20.23 2.50
N LYS A 86 -1.22 -19.09 2.59
CA LYS A 86 -1.84 -17.78 2.65
C LYS A 86 -1.54 -16.99 1.39
N TYR A 87 -2.46 -16.08 1.08
CA TYR A 87 -2.45 -15.32 -0.16
C TYR A 87 -2.58 -13.83 0.11
N GLN A 88 -1.95 -13.04 -0.76
CA GLN A 88 -2.25 -11.63 -0.97
C GLN A 88 -2.56 -11.42 -2.44
N LEU A 89 -3.63 -10.68 -2.72
CA LEU A 89 -4.07 -10.38 -4.07
C LEU A 89 -3.83 -8.90 -4.36
N MET A 90 -3.34 -8.61 -5.55
CA MET A 90 -3.17 -7.26 -6.05
C MET A 90 -3.82 -7.12 -7.42
N CYS A 91 -4.58 -6.05 -7.62
CA CYS A 91 -5.25 -5.75 -8.89
C CYS A 91 -4.96 -4.31 -9.29
N PHE A 92 -4.83 -4.05 -10.58
CA PHE A 92 -4.53 -2.72 -11.12
C PHE A 92 -5.65 -2.24 -12.04
N ASN A 93 -5.81 -0.92 -12.12
CA ASN A 93 -6.72 -0.27 -13.04
C ASN A 93 -5.96 0.80 -13.86
N SER A 94 -6.42 1.06 -15.09
CA SER A 94 -5.73 1.94 -16.05
C SER A 94 -5.74 3.43 -15.68
N ASN A 95 -6.24 3.80 -14.50
CA ASN A 95 -6.30 5.16 -13.98
C ASN A 95 -5.38 5.37 -12.75
N GLY A 96 -4.46 4.45 -12.47
CA GLY A 96 -3.51 4.58 -11.37
C GLY A 96 -4.02 4.11 -10.01
N ILE A 97 -5.22 3.52 -9.97
CA ILE A 97 -5.74 2.85 -8.78
C ILE A 97 -5.28 1.39 -8.79
N CYS A 98 -4.89 0.90 -7.63
CA CYS A 98 -4.75 -0.54 -7.38
C CYS A 98 -5.52 -0.94 -6.13
N PHE A 99 -5.77 -2.23 -5.98
CA PHE A 99 -6.41 -2.81 -4.81
C PHE A 99 -5.50 -3.89 -4.25
N LEU A 100 -5.31 -3.89 -2.93
CA LEU A 100 -4.45 -4.82 -2.21
C LEU A 100 -5.22 -5.47 -1.06
N THR A 101 -5.25 -6.80 -1.01
CA THR A 101 -5.84 -7.54 0.12
C THR A 101 -4.82 -7.72 1.25
N PRO A 102 -5.24 -7.84 2.52
CA PRO A 102 -4.34 -8.27 3.58
C PRO A 102 -3.97 -9.73 3.39
N LEU A 103 -3.01 -10.19 4.19
CA LEU A 103 -2.62 -11.59 4.21
C LEU A 103 -3.75 -12.45 4.78
N THR A 104 -4.32 -13.33 3.96
CA THR A 104 -5.49 -14.13 4.35
C THR A 104 -5.31 -15.60 3.98
N LYS A 105 -5.91 -16.49 4.81
CA LYS A 105 -5.96 -17.93 4.56
C LYS A 105 -7.20 -18.18 3.69
N ILE A 106 -6.99 -18.31 2.39
CA ILE A 106 -8.06 -18.59 1.42
C ILE A 106 -7.79 -19.97 0.82
N TYR A 107 -8.83 -20.79 0.70
CA TYR A 107 -8.79 -21.98 -0.15
C TYR A 107 -9.03 -21.52 -1.58
N LEU A 108 -7.97 -21.46 -2.40
CA LEU A 108 -8.10 -21.05 -3.81
C LEU A 108 -8.69 -22.14 -4.70
N THR A 109 -9.52 -23.03 -4.15
CA THR A 109 -9.93 -24.28 -4.81
C THR A 109 -10.80 -24.06 -6.04
N ASP A 110 -11.46 -22.91 -6.19
CA ASP A 110 -12.09 -22.42 -7.43
C ASP A 110 -12.52 -20.95 -7.23
N ILE A 111 -11.55 -20.04 -7.03
CA ILE A 111 -11.86 -18.67 -6.59
C ILE A 111 -12.83 -17.96 -7.55
N GLU A 112 -14.04 -17.72 -7.07
CA GLU A 112 -14.82 -16.52 -7.42
C GLU A 112 -14.04 -15.29 -6.95
N VAL A 113 -13.01 -14.91 -7.70
CA VAL A 113 -12.16 -13.73 -7.45
C VAL A 113 -12.99 -12.47 -7.19
N LYS A 114 -14.22 -12.44 -7.74
CA LYS A 114 -15.27 -11.46 -7.48
C LYS A 114 -15.39 -11.08 -6.00
N GLN A 115 -15.45 -12.07 -5.10
CA GLN A 115 -15.75 -11.82 -3.69
C GLN A 115 -14.58 -11.20 -2.91
N TYR A 116 -13.35 -11.32 -3.44
CA TYR A 116 -12.13 -10.88 -2.75
C TYR A 116 -11.61 -9.51 -3.21
N ILE A 117 -12.15 -8.98 -4.32
CA ILE A 117 -11.84 -7.63 -4.81
C ILE A 117 -12.98 -6.68 -4.40
N GLU A 118 -13.30 -6.69 -3.12
CA GLU A 118 -14.21 -5.75 -2.47
C GLU A 118 -13.51 -5.17 -1.24
N LEU A 119 -13.78 -3.91 -0.90
CA LEU A 119 -13.18 -3.24 0.27
C LEU A 119 -13.42 -3.93 1.61
N ASN A 120 -14.34 -4.89 1.68
CA ASN A 120 -14.48 -5.81 2.82
C ASN A 120 -13.16 -6.52 3.17
N TRP A 121 -12.29 -6.73 2.16
CA TRP A 121 -11.13 -7.61 2.24
C TRP A 121 -9.84 -6.94 1.77
N GLY A 122 -9.74 -5.61 1.80
CA GLY A 122 -8.54 -4.94 1.31
C GLY A 122 -8.60 -3.42 1.41
N GLN A 123 -7.74 -2.77 0.65
CA GLN A 123 -7.67 -1.32 0.54
C GLN A 123 -7.44 -0.88 -0.90
N TYR A 124 -8.01 0.28 -1.25
CA TYR A 124 -7.62 0.98 -2.45
C TYR A 124 -6.34 1.76 -2.20
N CYS A 125 -5.45 1.68 -3.18
CA CYS A 125 -4.12 2.23 -3.19
C CYS A 125 -3.89 2.96 -4.52
N TYR A 126 -2.81 3.74 -4.60
CA TYR A 126 -2.39 4.37 -5.85
C TYR A 126 -1.08 3.79 -6.31
N TYR A 127 -0.86 3.72 -7.63
CA TYR A 127 0.40 3.26 -8.18
C TYR A 127 0.85 4.11 -9.36
N LYS A 128 2.15 4.03 -9.64
CA LYS A 128 2.74 4.54 -10.88
C LYS A 128 3.82 3.59 -11.37
N VAL A 129 4.10 3.69 -12.67
CA VAL A 129 5.12 2.89 -13.34
C VAL A 129 6.05 3.82 -14.13
N ASP A 130 7.35 3.57 -14.01
CA ASP A 130 8.40 4.25 -14.76
C ASP A 130 9.39 3.21 -15.31
N GLY A 131 9.34 2.98 -16.62
CA GLY A 131 9.99 1.83 -17.25
C GLY A 131 9.48 0.52 -16.65
N SER A 132 10.40 -0.32 -16.14
CA SER A 132 10.09 -1.56 -15.42
C SER A 132 9.90 -1.37 -13.92
N LYS A 133 9.98 -0.14 -13.39
CA LYS A 133 9.84 0.11 -11.94
C LYS A 133 8.40 0.45 -11.63
N ILE A 134 7.87 -0.15 -10.57
CA ILE A 134 6.55 0.17 -10.03
C ILE A 134 6.69 0.72 -8.60
N VAL A 135 5.86 1.72 -8.30
CA VAL A 135 5.69 2.22 -6.94
C VAL A 135 4.21 2.18 -6.60
N VAL A 136 3.87 1.57 -5.48
CA VAL A 136 2.52 1.55 -4.92
C VAL A 136 2.53 2.33 -3.60
N GLU A 137 1.64 3.32 -3.46
CA GLU A 137 1.39 4.02 -2.21
C GLU A 137 0.19 3.37 -1.49
N VAL A 138 0.44 2.84 -0.31
CA VAL A 138 -0.53 2.15 0.55
C VAL A 138 -0.66 2.86 1.89
N TYR A 139 -1.79 2.68 2.57
CA TYR A 139 -1.91 3.08 3.97
C TYR A 139 -1.76 1.86 4.87
N ASN A 140 -0.82 1.89 5.81
CA ASN A 140 -0.66 0.81 6.77
C ASN A 140 -1.45 1.13 8.04
N TYR A 141 -2.52 0.36 8.26
CA TYR A 141 -3.42 0.53 9.40
C TYR A 141 -2.76 0.23 10.76
N HIS A 142 -1.70 -0.58 10.80
CA HIS A 142 -0.98 -0.88 12.04
C HIS A 142 -0.06 0.27 12.46
N THR A 143 0.77 0.76 11.52
CA THR A 143 1.73 1.85 11.76
C THR A 143 1.10 3.23 11.63
N LYS A 144 -0.12 3.31 11.09
CA LYS A 144 -0.91 4.53 10.85
C LYS A 144 -0.22 5.54 9.93
N ILE A 145 0.64 5.08 9.03
CA ILE A 145 1.35 5.91 8.06
C ILE A 145 1.12 5.43 6.63
N PHE A 146 1.38 6.32 5.67
CA PHE A 146 1.46 5.93 4.27
C PHE A 146 2.82 5.31 3.98
N GLU A 147 2.86 4.34 3.08
CA GLU A 147 4.05 3.61 2.69
C GLU A 147 4.16 3.52 1.18
N TYR A 148 5.37 3.68 0.66
CA TYR A 148 5.70 3.41 -0.73
C TYR A 148 6.34 2.03 -0.84
N MET A 149 5.64 1.09 -1.46
CA MET A 149 6.16 -0.21 -1.88
C MET A 149 6.81 -0.06 -3.25
N TYR A 150 8.11 -0.34 -3.33
CA TYR A 150 8.90 -0.26 -4.55
C TYR A 150 9.13 -1.68 -5.10
N GLY A 151 8.83 -1.86 -6.38
CA GLY A 151 9.03 -3.12 -7.07
C GLY A 151 9.57 -2.97 -8.49
N ASN A 152 9.97 -4.10 -9.07
CA ASN A 152 10.32 -4.24 -10.47
C ASN A 152 9.32 -5.19 -11.15
N ILE A 153 8.86 -4.81 -12.32
CA ILE A 153 8.08 -5.66 -13.23
C ILE A 153 9.09 -6.49 -14.02
N LEU A 154 8.98 -7.81 -13.91
CA LEU A 154 9.84 -8.78 -14.58
C LEU A 154 9.40 -8.98 -16.04
N GLU A 155 10.24 -9.63 -16.84
CA GLU A 155 9.96 -9.87 -18.27
C GLU A 155 8.70 -10.71 -18.51
N ASN A 156 8.38 -11.63 -17.59
CA ASN A 156 7.15 -12.43 -17.62
C ASN A 156 5.92 -11.65 -17.13
N GLY A 157 6.09 -10.39 -16.73
CA GLY A 157 5.06 -9.51 -16.19
C GLY A 157 4.76 -9.70 -14.70
N ASP A 158 5.46 -10.59 -13.99
CA ASP A 158 5.38 -10.68 -12.54
C ASP A 158 5.96 -9.43 -11.88
N ILE A 159 5.59 -9.18 -10.62
CA ILE A 159 6.03 -7.99 -9.89
C ILE A 159 6.78 -8.42 -8.63
N HIS A 160 8.07 -8.03 -8.54
CA HIS A 160 8.90 -8.27 -7.37
C HIS A 160 9.03 -6.97 -6.56
N PHE A 161 8.38 -6.91 -5.40
CA PHE A 161 8.54 -5.83 -4.42
C PHE A 161 9.74 -6.13 -3.53
N TYR A 162 10.68 -5.18 -3.50
CA TYR A 162 11.98 -5.36 -2.85
C TYR A 162 12.24 -4.37 -1.71
N LYS A 163 11.41 -3.35 -1.57
CA LYS A 163 11.63 -2.27 -0.59
C LYS A 163 10.35 -1.52 -0.29
N THR A 164 10.13 -1.22 0.99
CA THR A 164 9.07 -0.32 1.45
C THR A 164 9.62 0.85 2.24
N LYS A 165 9.07 2.06 2.03
CA LYS A 165 9.46 3.29 2.76
C LYS A 165 8.25 3.98 3.36
N GLY A 166 8.31 4.34 4.64
CA GLY A 166 7.28 5.14 5.29
C GLY A 166 7.29 6.62 4.88
N ARG A 167 6.12 7.26 4.87
CA ARG A 167 5.89 8.69 4.59
C ARG A 167 5.41 9.41 5.87
N PRO A 168 5.95 10.61 6.21
CA PRO A 168 6.94 11.41 5.46
C PRO A 168 8.33 10.75 5.38
N TRP A 169 9.15 11.22 4.43
CA TRP A 169 10.51 10.71 4.22
C TRP A 169 11.27 10.57 5.55
N THR A 170 12.08 9.52 5.69
CA THR A 170 12.85 9.12 6.89
C THR A 170 12.10 8.42 8.02
N THR A 171 10.79 8.16 7.91
CA THR A 171 10.07 7.38 8.94
C THR A 171 10.69 5.98 9.14
N TYR A 172 10.85 5.22 8.06
CA TYR A 172 11.67 4.01 8.02
C TYR A 172 11.89 3.52 6.58
N THR A 173 12.78 2.54 6.42
CA THR A 173 12.92 1.72 5.20
C THR A 173 12.99 0.24 5.59
N ARG A 174 12.19 -0.59 4.93
CA ARG A 174 12.17 -2.06 5.08
C ARG A 174 12.60 -2.70 3.76
N LYS A 175 13.44 -3.72 3.81
CA LYS A 175 13.69 -4.60 2.66
C LYS A 175 12.58 -5.64 2.58
N GLU A 176 12.10 -5.89 1.38
CA GLU A 176 11.03 -6.86 1.12
C GLU A 176 11.52 -7.88 0.09
N ASN A 177 10.80 -9.00 -0.01
CA ASN A 177 11.07 -10.03 -1.01
C ASN A 177 9.75 -10.67 -1.45
N ASP A 178 8.80 -9.81 -1.85
CA ASP A 178 7.45 -10.23 -2.18
C ASP A 178 7.30 -10.34 -3.69
N LEU A 179 7.10 -11.56 -4.18
CA LEU A 179 6.86 -11.84 -5.59
C LEU A 179 5.36 -12.06 -5.85
N TYR A 180 4.75 -11.12 -6.54
CA TYR A 180 3.38 -11.19 -7.02
C TYR A 180 3.38 -11.73 -8.44
N LYS A 181 2.84 -12.95 -8.61
CA LYS A 181 2.78 -13.63 -9.91
C LYS A 181 1.54 -13.22 -10.67
N LYS A 182 1.64 -13.05 -11.99
CA LYS A 182 0.46 -12.98 -12.85
C LYS A 182 -0.34 -14.28 -12.72
N SER A 183 -1.65 -14.15 -12.62
CA SER A 183 -2.55 -15.31 -12.69
C SER A 183 -3.36 -15.29 -13.98
N ASP A 184 -3.89 -16.45 -14.35
CA ASP A 184 -4.85 -16.58 -15.46
C ASP A 184 -6.26 -16.08 -15.07
N ARG A 185 -6.44 -15.62 -13.83
CA ARG A 185 -7.73 -15.20 -13.30
C ARG A 185 -8.02 -13.76 -13.68
N LYS A 186 -9.16 -13.57 -14.34
CA LYS A 186 -9.62 -12.25 -14.76
C LYS A 186 -10.29 -11.48 -13.63
N ARG A 187 -10.07 -10.17 -13.62
CA ARG A 187 -10.84 -9.23 -12.82
C ARG A 187 -12.24 -9.11 -13.41
N LEU A 188 -13.23 -9.13 -12.52
CA LEU A 188 -14.63 -9.23 -12.89
C LEU A 188 -15.41 -7.91 -12.68
N ALA A 189 -14.78 -6.90 -12.06
CA ALA A 189 -15.37 -5.59 -11.80
C ALA A 189 -14.32 -4.46 -11.91
N PRO A 190 -14.73 -3.24 -12.31
CA PRO A 190 -13.86 -2.07 -12.27
C PRO A 190 -13.40 -1.75 -10.83
N LEU A 191 -12.17 -1.26 -10.65
CA LEU A 191 -11.72 -0.72 -9.37
C LEU A 191 -12.16 0.75 -9.32
N ILE A 192 -13.13 1.05 -8.46
CA ILE A 192 -13.67 2.39 -8.27
C ILE A 192 -13.31 2.82 -6.84
N PHE A 193 -12.60 3.94 -6.71
CA PHE A 193 -12.28 4.50 -5.39
C PHE A 193 -13.58 4.97 -4.71
N PRO A 194 -13.81 4.64 -3.43
CA PRO A 194 -15.03 5.03 -2.72
C PRO A 194 -15.04 6.54 -2.47
N GLN A 195 -16.21 7.17 -2.53
CA GLN A 195 -16.41 8.60 -2.31
C GLN A 195 -16.78 8.90 -0.87
#